data_AF-A0A931HGL5-F1
#
_entry.id   AF-A0A931HGL5-F1
#
_cell.length_a   1.000
_cell.length_b   1.000
_cell.length_c   1.000
_cell.angle_alpha   90.00
_cell.angle_beta   90.00
_cell.angle_gamma   90.00
#
_symmetry.space_group_name_H-M   'P 1'
#
loop_
_entity.id
_entity.type
_entity.pdbx_description
1 polymer ?
#
loop_
_entity_poly.entity_id
_entity_poly.type
_entity_poly.pdbx_seq_one_letter_code
_entity_poly.pdbx_strand_id
1 'polypeptide(L)' 'MPPANPAPASVPRSPDEIARVATARGIVIPSACAQGVADNLALLERHVARMRGGEGAAA' A
#
# COMPACT_ATOMS: atom_id res chain seq x y z
N MET A 1 -21.07 -15.04 -10.68
CA MET A 1 -20.72 -13.64 -10.32
C MET A 1 -19.20 -13.57 -10.23
N PRO A 2 -18.52 -12.62 -10.90
CA PRO A 2 -17.10 -12.40 -10.62
C PRO A 2 -16.92 -11.99 -9.16
N PRO A 3 -15.81 -12.35 -8.49
CA PRO A 3 -15.56 -11.92 -7.12
C PRO A 3 -15.53 -10.39 -7.09
N ALA A 4 -16.16 -9.81 -6.06
CA ALA A 4 -16.07 -8.37 -5.81
C ALA A 4 -14.59 -7.99 -5.72
N ASN A 5 -14.15 -7.08 -6.58
CA ASN A 5 -12.81 -6.52 -6.48
C ASN A 5 -12.74 -5.82 -5.10
N PRO A 6 -11.89 -6.28 -4.16
CA PRO A 6 -11.82 -5.66 -2.86
C PRO A 6 -11.52 -4.17 -3.05
N ALA A 7 -12.27 -3.32 -2.33
CA ALA A 7 -12.04 -1.88 -2.35
C ALA A 7 -10.53 -1.61 -2.20
N PRO A 8 -9.96 -0.65 -2.94
CA PRO A 8 -8.52 -0.48 -3.00
C PRO A 8 -8.00 -0.13 -1.61
N ALA A 9 -7.42 -1.12 -0.93
CA ALA A 9 -6.95 -0.99 0.44
C ALA A 9 -5.99 0.20 0.52
N SER A 10 -6.22 1.09 1.49
CA SER A 10 -5.31 2.20 1.77
C SER A 10 -3.89 1.65 1.99
N VAL A 11 -2.90 2.29 1.36
CA VAL A 11 -1.50 1.93 1.54
C VAL A 11 -1.09 2.29 2.99
N PRO A 12 -0.55 1.36 3.78
CA PRO A 12 -0.07 1.64 5.15
C PRO A 12 1.01 2.71 5.16
N ARG A 13 0.93 3.67 6.08
CA ARG A 13 1.81 4.86 6.09
C ARG A 13 2.75 4.96 7.27
N SER A 14 2.43 4.28 8.37
CA SER A 14 3.23 4.31 9.60
C SER A 14 3.87 2.95 9.89
N PRO A 15 5.02 2.91 10.59
CA PRO A 15 5.65 1.65 10.99
C PRO A 15 4.70 0.69 11.72
N ASP A 16 3.86 1.23 12.62
CA ASP A 16 2.87 0.43 13.36
C ASP A 16 1.79 -0.15 12.45
N GLU A 17 1.33 0.61 11.46
CA GLU A 17 0.36 0.14 10.48
C GLU A 17 0.95 -0.92 9.56
N ILE A 18 2.20 -0.74 9.12
CA ILE A 18 2.95 -1.72 8.33
C ILE A 18 3.08 -3.04 9.11
N ALA A 19 3.49 -2.97 10.38
CA ALA A 19 3.63 -4.14 11.24
C ALA A 19 2.30 -4.85 11.48
N ARG A 20 1.22 -4.11 11.72
CA ARG A 20 -0.13 -4.67 11.89
C ARG A 20 -0.61 -5.38 10.63
N VAL A 21 -0.45 -4.76 9.45
CA VAL A 21 -0.88 -5.36 8.18
C VAL A 21 -0.02 -6.56 7.81
N ALA A 22 1.30 -6.49 8.02
CA ALA A 22 2.19 -7.62 7.80
C ALA A 22 1.79 -8.81 8.68
N THR A 23 1.54 -8.58 9.97
CA THR A 23 1.08 -9.61 10.92
C THR A 23 -0.26 -10.20 10.51
N ALA A 24 -1.24 -9.36 10.16
CA ALA A 24 -2.55 -9.82 9.69
C ALA A 24 -2.47 -10.66 8.41
N ARG A 25 -1.40 -10.51 7.62
CA ARG A 25 -1.12 -11.27 6.40
C ARG A 25 -0.14 -12.43 6.61
N GLY A 26 0.33 -12.67 7.84
CA GLY A 26 1.32 -13.70 8.14
C GLY A 26 2.71 -13.43 7.54
N ILE A 27 3.02 -12.17 7.24
CA ILE A 27 4.29 -11.74 6.66
C ILE A 27 5.22 -11.28 7.79
N VAL A 28 6.41 -11.87 7.86
CA VAL A 28 7.49 -11.40 8.75
C VAL A 28 8.39 -10.46 7.97
N ILE A 29 8.56 -9.23 8.46
CA ILE A 29 9.48 -8.25 7.89
C ILE A 29 10.75 -8.24 8.74
N PRO A 30 11.90 -8.70 8.21
CA PRO A 30 13.17 -8.59 8.92
C PRO A 30 13.48 -7.12 9.24
N SER A 31 14.12 -6.85 10.39
CA SER A 31 14.45 -5.48 10.82
C SER A 31 15.29 -4.73 9.78
N ALA A 32 16.24 -5.41 9.14
CA ALA A 32 17.07 -4.86 8.06
C ALA A 32 16.25 -4.40 6.83
N CYS A 33 15.04 -4.93 6.64
CA CYS A 33 14.15 -4.60 5.52
C CYS A 33 13.13 -3.49 5.87
N ALA A 34 12.96 -3.16 7.15
CA ALA A 34 11.87 -2.29 7.61
C ALA A 34 11.86 -0.92 6.93
N GLN A 35 13.04 -0.29 6.80
CA GLN A 35 13.17 1.01 6.14
C GLN A 35 12.80 0.93 4.65
N GLY A 36 13.35 -0.05 3.92
CA GLY A 36 13.06 -0.21 2.50
C GLY A 36 11.59 -0.54 2.20
N VAL A 37 10.92 -1.29 3.10
CA VAL A 37 9.47 -1.52 3.01
C VAL A 37 8.71 -0.20 3.17
N ALA A 38 9.06 0.63 4.15
CA ALA A 38 8.42 1.92 4.35
C ALA A 38 8.60 2.85 3.14
N ASP A 39 9.81 2.91 2.57
CA ASP A 39 10.11 3.74 1.39
C ASP A 39 9.30 3.30 0.16
N ASN A 40 9.19 1.99 -0.07
CA ASN A 40 8.39 1.44 -1.16
C ASN A 40 6.90 1.72 -0.98
N LEU A 41 6.38 1.61 0.24
CA LEU A 41 4.97 1.92 0.52
C LEU A 41 4.67 3.41 0.31
N ALA A 42 5.59 4.30 0.69
CA ALA A 42 5.46 5.73 0.40
C ALA A 42 5.47 6.01 -1.12
N LEU A 43 6.25 5.27 -1.91
CA LEU A 43 6.22 5.37 -3.37
C LEU A 43 4.88 4.89 -3.94
N LEU A 44 4.35 3.76 -3.46
CA LEU A 44 3.06 3.22 -3.87
C LEU A 44 1.91 4.18 -3.53
N GLU A 45 1.92 4.80 -2.35
CA GLU A 45 0.92 5.81 -1.97
C GLU A 45 0.88 6.95 -2.99
N ARG A 46 2.05 7.52 -3.33
CA ARG A 46 2.16 8.58 -4.34
C ARG A 46 1.64 8.12 -5.71
N HIS A 47 1.93 6.89 -6.10
CA HIS A 47 1.45 6.33 -7.36
C HIS A 47 -0.07 6.16 -7.37
N VAL A 48 -0.65 5.62 -6.29
CA VAL A 48 -2.09 5.48 -6.12
C VAL A 48 -2.78 6.84 -6.10
N ALA A 49 -2.22 7.84 -5.41
CA ALA A 49 -2.75 9.20 -5.42
C ALA A 49 -2.76 9.80 -6.84
N ARG A 50 -1.70 9.58 -7.63
CA ARG A 50 -1.65 10.00 -9.03
C ARG A 50 -2.69 9.30 -9.88
N MET A 51 -2.88 7.98 -9.74
CA MET A 51 -3.88 7.25 -10.53
C MET A 51 -5.30 7.71 -10.19
N ARG A 52 -5.61 7.89 -8.90
CA ARG A 52 -6.92 8.36 -8.43
C ARG A 52 -7.21 9.82 -8.81
N GLY A 53 -6.17 10.67 -8.88
CA GLY A 53 -6.29 12.05 -9.38
C GLY A 53 -6.11 12.19 -10.89
N GLY A 54 -5.82 11.09 -11.59
CA GLY A 54 -5.43 11.05 -13.01
C GLY A 54 -6.46 10.41 -13.94
N GLU A 55 -7.57 9.89 -13.41
CA GLU A 55 -8.76 9.45 -14.19
C GLU A 55 -9.54 10.63 -14.82
N GLY A 56 -8.84 11.71 -15.21
CA GLY A 56 -9.40 12.91 -15.83
C GLY A 56 -8.41 13.74 -16.65
N ALA A 57 -7.27 13.19 -17.07
CA ALA A 57 -6.36 13.84 -18.03
C ALA A 57 -6.17 12.98 -19.29
N ALA A 58 -7.31 12.55 -19.84
CA ALA A 58 -7.45 12.14 -21.24
C ALA A 58 -8.79 12.73 -21.72
N ALA A 59 -8.80 14.03 -21.95
CA ALA A 59 -9.82 14.76 -22.70
C ALA A 59 -9.10 15.76 -23.60
#